data_AF-A0A9D7ZW29-F1
#
_entry.id   AF-A0A9D7ZW29-F1
#
_cell.length_a   1.000
_cell.length_b   1.000
_cell.length_c   1.000
_cell.angle_alpha   90.00
_cell.angle_beta   90.00
_cell.angle_gamma   90.00
#
_symmetry.space_group_name_H-M   'P 1'
#
loop_
_entity.id
_entity.type
_entity.pdbx_description
1 polymer ?
#
loop_
_entity_poly.entity_id
_entity_poly.type
_entity_poly.pdbx_seq_one_letter_code
_entity_poly.pdbx_strand_id
1 'polypeptide(L)' 'MEKENNKVSPPQMSPYVFTILLIGFGLWCSWDGWLTNDPEMLEHATFNRVLSAVLLPWGVYDFFKIRKKQRNKKQSED' A
#
# COMPACT_ATOMS: atom_id res chain seq x y z
N MET A 1 -3.35 -37.99 25.58
CA MET A 1 -2.53 -37.25 24.59
C MET A 1 -3.37 -37.27 23.33
N GLU A 2 -3.94 -36.17 22.83
CA GLU A 2 -3.26 -34.99 22.30
C GLU A 2 -4.31 -33.85 22.22
N LYS A 3 -3.99 -32.64 22.66
CA LYS A 3 -4.84 -31.47 22.40
C LYS A 3 -4.60 -31.06 20.95
N GLU A 4 -5.56 -31.33 20.08
CA GLU A 4 -5.58 -30.78 18.72
C GLU A 4 -5.54 -29.26 18.82
N ASN A 5 -4.37 -28.69 18.57
CA ASN A 5 -4.14 -27.26 18.55
C ASN A 5 -4.81 -26.73 17.28
N ASN A 6 -6.10 -26.40 17.37
CA ASN A 6 -6.81 -25.64 16.37
C ASN A 6 -6.15 -24.26 16.26
N LYS A 7 -5.03 -24.18 15.54
CA LYS A 7 -4.43 -22.93 15.11
C LYS A 7 -5.42 -22.32 14.13
N VAL A 8 -6.33 -21.51 14.66
CA VAL A 8 -7.12 -20.60 13.85
C VAL A 8 -6.10 -19.77 13.08
N SER A 9 -6.01 -20.04 11.78
CA SER A 9 -5.14 -19.29 10.89
C SER A 9 -5.51 -17.82 11.07
N PRO A 10 -4.56 -16.94 11.42
CA PRO A 10 -4.90 -15.54 11.65
C PRO A 10 -5.59 -14.99 10.40
N PRO A 11 -6.60 -14.10 10.57
CA PRO A 11 -7.34 -13.56 9.45
C PRO A 11 -6.36 -12.99 8.42
N GLN A 12 -6.36 -13.58 7.23
CA GLN A 12 -5.47 -13.15 6.15
C GLN A 12 -6.02 -11.85 5.59
N MET A 13 -5.44 -10.72 6.03
CA MET A 13 -5.68 -9.44 5.35
C MET A 13 -5.38 -9.59 3.85
N SER A 14 -6.21 -8.97 3.01
CA SER A 14 -5.97 -8.98 1.58
C SER A 14 -4.57 -8.44 1.29
N PRO A 15 -3.76 -9.14 0.48
CA PRO A 15 -2.35 -8.84 0.31
C PRO A 15 -2.11 -7.46 -0.33
N TYR A 16 -3.14 -6.85 -0.91
CA TYR A 16 -3.08 -5.54 -1.55
C TYR A 16 -3.57 -4.38 -0.67
N VAL A 17 -4.06 -4.63 0.55
CA VAL A 17 -4.61 -3.56 1.42
C VAL A 17 -3.56 -2.47 1.65
N PHE A 18 -2.34 -2.88 2.02
CA PHE A 18 -1.24 -1.94 2.24
C PHE A 18 -0.89 -1.15 0.96
N THR A 19 -0.83 -1.83 -0.17
CA THR A 19 -0.55 -1.21 -1.48
C THR A 19 -1.61 -0.18 -1.87
N ILE A 20 -2.89 -0.49 -1.67
CA ILE A 20 -4.00 0.42 -1.99
C ILE A 20 -3.95 1.64 -1.07
N LEU A 21 -3.67 1.45 0.22
CA LEU A 21 -3.49 2.57 1.16
C LEU A 21 -2.30 3.46 0.75
N LEU A 22 -1.18 2.87 0.36
CA LEU A 22 0.01 3.58 -0.13
C LEU A 22 -0.28 4.44 -1.36
N ILE A 23 -0.90 3.83 -2.37
CA ILE A 23 -1.22 4.53 -3.62
C ILE A 23 -2.30 5.58 -3.38
N GLY A 24 -3.35 5.25 -2.64
CA GLY A 24 -4.44 6.17 -2.31
C GLY A 24 -3.94 7.39 -1.53
N PHE A 25 -3.11 7.16 -0.49
CA PHE A 25 -2.49 8.24 0.28
C PHE A 25 -1.48 9.04 -0.54
N GLY A 26 -0.68 8.38 -1.38
CA GLY A 26 0.24 9.05 -2.30
C GLY A 26 -0.48 9.95 -3.32
N LEU A 27 -1.59 9.49 -3.88
CA LEU A 27 -2.44 10.28 -4.80
C LEU A 27 -3.08 11.46 -4.08
N TRP A 28 -3.55 11.25 -2.85
CA TRP A 28 -4.09 12.31 -2.00
C TRP A 28 -3.04 13.40 -1.72
N CYS A 29 -1.83 13.02 -1.29
CA CYS A 29 -0.73 13.97 -1.11
C CYS A 29 -0.34 14.67 -2.42
N SER A 30 -0.46 13.98 -3.56
CA SER A 30 -0.19 14.60 -4.85
C SER A 30 -1.23 15.66 -5.20
N TRP A 31 -2.50 15.43 -4.87
CA TRP A 31 -3.58 16.40 -5.02
C TRP A 31 -3.34 17.62 -4.13
N ASP A 32 -3.05 17.38 -2.84
CA ASP A 32 -2.86 18.45 -1.86
C ASP A 32 -1.57 19.26 -2.10
N GLY A 33 -0.53 18.62 -2.65
CA GLY A 33 0.73 19.30 -2.99
C GLY A 33 0.69 20.12 -4.28
N TRP A 34 -0.16 19.78 -5.25
CA TRP A 34 -0.12 20.40 -6.60
C TRP A 34 -1.41 21.11 -7.02
N LEU A 35 -2.59 20.63 -6.63
CA LEU A 35 -3.88 21.18 -7.06
C LEU A 35 -4.56 22.08 -6.02
N THR A 36 -4.25 21.91 -4.74
CA THR A 36 -4.83 22.71 -3.65
C THR A 36 -4.32 24.16 -3.72
N ASN A 37 -5.22 25.13 -3.48
CA ASN A 37 -4.90 26.56 -3.40
C ASN A 37 -5.12 27.14 -1.99
N ASP A 38 -5.38 26.27 -1.01
CA ASP A 38 -5.54 26.67 0.38
C ASP A 38 -4.20 27.14 0.97
N PRO A 39 -4.14 28.37 1.54
CA PRO A 39 -2.90 28.97 2.01
C PRO A 39 -2.25 28.22 3.19
N GLU A 40 -3.04 27.54 4.02
CA GLU A 40 -2.55 26.69 5.13
C GLU A 40 -1.87 25.41 4.61
N MET A 41 -2.40 24.83 3.52
CA MET A 41 -1.84 23.62 2.90
C MET A 41 -0.61 23.91 2.05
N LEU A 42 -0.42 25.15 1.58
CA LEU A 42 0.78 25.57 0.86
C LEU A 42 2.05 25.49 1.72
N GLU A 43 1.95 25.72 3.03
CA GLU A 43 3.07 25.55 3.96
C GLU A 43 3.58 24.09 3.96
N HIS A 44 2.65 23.14 3.84
CA HIS A 44 2.95 21.71 3.79
C HIS A 44 3.04 21.14 2.37
N ALA A 45 2.83 21.95 1.33
CA ALA A 45 2.81 21.48 -0.05
C ALA A 45 4.12 20.80 -0.46
N THR A 46 5.27 21.30 0.02
CA THR A 46 6.58 20.68 -0.26
C THR A 46 6.66 19.28 0.35
N PHE A 47 6.18 19.10 1.58
CA PHE A 47 6.13 17.79 2.24
C PHE A 47 5.24 16.84 1.45
N ASN A 48 4.02 17.27 1.11
CA ASN A 48 3.06 16.49 0.33
C ASN A 48 3.58 16.08 -1.05
N ARG A 49 4.31 16.98 -1.74
CA ARG A 49 4.97 16.69 -3.03
C ARG A 49 6.06 15.64 -2.92
N VAL A 50 6.93 15.75 -1.92
CA VAL A 50 8.00 14.77 -1.69
C VAL A 50 7.40 13.43 -1.27
N LEU A 51 6.41 13.45 -0.39
CA LEU A 51 5.73 12.25 0.08
C LEU A 51 5.04 11.53 -1.08
N SER A 52 4.32 12.23 -1.96
CA SER A 52 3.68 11.63 -3.13
C SER A 52 4.71 11.05 -4.10
N ALA A 53 5.83 11.75 -4.33
CA ALA A 53 6.92 11.29 -5.18
C ALA A 53 7.61 10.02 -4.65
N VAL A 54 7.55 9.75 -3.34
CA VAL A 54 8.09 8.52 -2.74
C VAL A 54 7.03 7.42 -2.65
N LEU A 55 5.82 7.75 -2.17
CA LEU A 55 4.75 6.78 -1.93
C LEU A 55 4.21 6.17 -3.22
N LEU A 56 4.09 6.95 -4.30
CA LEU A 56 3.55 6.44 -5.57
C LEU A 56 4.49 5.40 -6.21
N PRO A 57 5.79 5.68 -6.43
CA PRO A 57 6.71 4.65 -6.93
C PRO A 57 6.84 3.46 -5.99
N TRP A 58 6.83 3.68 -4.68
CA TRP A 58 6.90 2.59 -3.71
C TRP A 58 5.65 1.70 -3.75
N GLY A 59 4.46 2.30 -3.82
CA GLY A 59 3.20 1.57 -3.96
C GLY A 59 3.15 0.78 -5.27
N VAL A 60 3.64 1.34 -6.37
CA VAL A 60 3.77 0.63 -7.65
C VAL A 60 4.72 -0.57 -7.52
N TYR A 61 5.90 -0.37 -6.94
CA TYR A 61 6.85 -1.47 -6.70
C TYR A 61 6.25 -2.57 -5.82
N ASP A 62 5.58 -2.20 -4.73
CA ASP A 62 4.96 -3.14 -3.81
C ASP A 62 3.84 -3.94 -4.49
N PHE A 63 3.03 -3.29 -5.34
CA PHE A 63 2.02 -3.95 -6.17
C PHE A 63 2.63 -5.05 -7.05
N PHE A 64 3.73 -4.75 -7.76
CA PHE A 64 4.40 -5.72 -8.61
C PHE A 64 5.03 -6.86 -7.80
N LYS A 65 5.63 -6.56 -6.64
CA LYS A 65 6.20 -7.54 -5.72
C LYS A 65 5.13 -8.52 -5.22
N ILE A 66 3.97 -8.01 -4.79
CA ILE A 66 2.84 -8.83 -4.34
C ILE A 66 2.28 -9.64 -5.50
N ARG A 67 2.06 -9.03 -6.66
CA ARG A 67 1.56 -9.72 -7.86
C ARG A 67 2.45 -10.90 -8.25
N LYS A 68 3.78 -10.73 -8.21
CA LYS A 68 4.75 -11.81 -8.46
C LYS A 68 4.63 -12.91 -7.40
N LYS A 69 4.51 -12.56 -6.12
CA LYS A 69 4.35 -13.52 -5.02
C LYS A 69 3.05 -14.32 -5.14
N GLN A 70 1.94 -13.67 -5.50
CA GLN A 70 0.65 -14.33 -5.70
C GLN A 70 0.69 -15.30 -6.89
N ARG A 71 1.33 -14.91 -8.01
CA ARG A 71 1.51 -15.79 -9.17
C ARG A 71 2.32 -17.04 -8.84
N ASN A 72 3.42 -16.89 -8.10
CA ASN A 72 4.25 -18.02 -7.69
C ASN A 72 3.52 -18.95 -6.72
N LYS A 73 2.74 -18.40 -5.78
CA LYS A 73 1.95 -19.21 -4.83
C LYS A 73 0.90 -20.05 -5.56
N LYS A 74 0.20 -19.46 -6.52
CA LYS A 74 -0.81 -20.15 -7.34
C LYS A 74 -0.22 -21.30 -8.16
N GLN A 75 1.02 -21.18 -8.62
CA GLN A 75 1.71 -22.20 -9.41
C GLN A 75 2.32 -23.35 -8.59
N SER A 76 2.51 -23.15 -7.28
CA SER A 76 2.98 -24.21 -6.36
C SER A 76 1.84 -24.99 -5.70
N GLU A 77 0.59 -24.57 -5.90
CA GLU A 77 -0.62 -25.25 -5.42
C GLU A 77 -1.28 -26.12 -6.52
N ASP A 78 -0.76 -26.06 -7.76
CA ASP A 78 -1.07 -26.96 -8.90
C ASP A 78 0.03 -28.04 -9.03
#